data_AF-A0A2J7R9D5-F1
#
_entry.id   AF-A0A2J7R9D5-F1
#
_cell.length_a   1.000
_cell.length_b   1.000
_cell.length_c   1.000
_cell.angle_alpha   90.00
_cell.angle_beta   90.00
_cell.angle_gamma   90.00
#
_symmetry.space_group_name_H-M   'P 1'
#
loop_
_entity.id
_entity.type
_entity.pdbx_description
1 polymer ?
#
loop_
_entity_poly.entity_id
_entity_poly.type
_entity_poly.pdbx_seq_one_letter_code
_entity_poly.pdbx_strand_id
1 'polypeptide(L)'
;MNFRERGSGDVNLSHPAQDMIQWKGFPDLLSTLRRSADAIFNKGGIIRKVENLGTRNLPYKMSAHDAVHKKGSYFVFQFICPPASLHDLEEEYGRDVDIIRRRIFKVEAPEEFECTLHEEILPPAYRYMPALGNDFIIVFFRYTA
;
A
#
# COMPACT_ATOMS: atom_id res chain seq x y z
N MET A 1 -54.80 36.45 -0.73
CA MET A 1 -53.69 35.75 -0.04
C MET A 1 -52.58 35.57 -1.07
N ASN A 2 -51.54 36.41 -1.03
CA ASN A 2 -50.46 36.39 -2.02
C ASN A 2 -49.32 35.52 -1.49
N PHE A 3 -49.10 34.37 -2.13
CA PHE A 3 -47.97 33.50 -1.84
C PHE A 3 -46.73 34.03 -2.57
N ARG A 4 -45.73 34.41 -1.78
CA ARG A 4 -44.42 34.88 -2.22
C ARG A 4 -43.56 33.67 -2.55
N GLU A 5 -43.32 33.41 -3.83
CA GLU A 5 -42.36 32.38 -4.25
C GLU A 5 -40.96 32.77 -3.77
N ARG A 6 -40.39 31.96 -2.88
CA ARG A 6 -39.01 32.07 -2.44
C ARG A 6 -38.12 31.57 -3.57
N GLY A 7 -37.22 32.44 -4.02
CA GLY A 7 -36.20 32.12 -5.00
C GLY A 7 -35.49 30.81 -4.67
N SER A 8 -35.51 29.92 -5.64
CA SER A 8 -34.65 28.77 -5.76
C SER A 8 -33.20 29.23 -5.62
N GLY A 9 -32.58 28.88 -4.50
CA GLY A 9 -31.15 29.04 -4.31
C GLY A 9 -30.42 28.28 -5.39
N ASP A 10 -29.56 28.99 -6.10
CA ASP A 10 -28.68 28.48 -7.14
C ASP A 10 -27.95 27.24 -6.64
N VAL A 11 -28.31 26.08 -7.20
CA VAL A 11 -27.52 24.87 -7.08
C VAL A 11 -26.24 25.18 -7.84
N ASN A 12 -25.16 25.46 -7.11
CA ASN A 12 -23.84 25.74 -7.67
C ASN A 12 -23.43 24.59 -8.59
N LEU A 13 -23.67 24.76 -9.89
CA LEU A 13 -23.21 23.91 -10.97
C LEU A 13 -21.74 24.24 -11.25
N SER A 14 -20.89 24.11 -10.25
CA SER A 14 -19.46 24.40 -10.38
C SER A 14 -18.73 23.18 -10.96
N HIS A 15 -18.51 23.23 -12.28
CA HIS A 15 -17.36 22.68 -13.01
C HIS A 15 -17.28 21.16 -13.28
N PRO A 16 -17.91 20.64 -14.35
CA PRO A 16 -17.62 19.30 -14.90
C PRO A 16 -16.20 19.15 -15.49
N ALA A 17 -15.45 20.25 -15.64
CA ALA A 17 -14.09 20.24 -16.19
C ALA A 17 -13.03 19.70 -15.22
N GLN A 18 -13.29 19.70 -13.90
CA GLN A 18 -12.33 19.22 -12.91
C GLN A 18 -12.24 17.68 -12.89
N ASP A 19 -13.35 17.00 -13.18
CA ASP A 19 -13.38 15.54 -13.32
C ASP A 19 -12.66 15.07 -14.61
N MET A 20 -12.71 15.86 -15.68
CA MET A 20 -12.06 15.54 -16.96
C MET A 20 -10.52 15.50 -16.89
N ILE A 21 -9.90 16.22 -15.95
CA ILE A 21 -8.42 16.24 -15.81
C ILE A 21 -7.92 14.94 -15.19
N GLN A 22 -8.71 14.29 -14.32
CA GLN A 22 -8.36 13.00 -13.71
C GLN A 22 -8.44 11.84 -14.72
N TRP A 23 -9.26 11.97 -15.76
CA TRP A 23 -9.43 10.93 -16.79
C TRP A 23 -8.31 10.85 -17.84
N LYS A 24 -7.49 11.90 -18.00
CA LYS A 24 -6.47 11.95 -19.08
C LYS A 24 -5.33 10.93 -18.97
N GLY A 25 -5.07 10.39 -17.78
CA GLY A 25 -4.05 9.34 -17.56
C GLY A 25 -4.62 8.02 -17.05
N PHE A 26 -5.95 7.92 -16.95
CA PHE A 26 -6.64 6.73 -16.49
C PHE A 26 -6.48 5.50 -17.42
N PRO A 27 -6.54 5.62 -18.77
CA PRO A 27 -6.46 4.45 -19.63
C PRO A 27 -5.09 3.76 -19.57
N ASP A 28 -4.00 4.54 -19.55
CA ASP A 28 -2.63 4.01 -19.48
C ASP A 28 -2.35 3.38 -18.11
N LEU A 29 -2.87 3.99 -17.04
CA LEU A 29 -2.79 3.41 -15.71
C LEU A 29 -3.57 2.10 -15.61
N LEU A 30 -4.79 2.07 -16.15
CA LEU A 30 -5.63 0.88 -16.15
C LEU A 30 -5.01 -0.25 -16.96
N SER A 31 -4.40 0.05 -18.11
CA SER A 31 -3.71 -0.94 -18.92
C SER A 31 -2.51 -1.54 -18.18
N THR A 32 -1.77 -0.71 -17.43
CA THR A 32 -0.65 -1.14 -16.59
C THR A 32 -1.11 -2.04 -15.44
N LEU A 33 -2.18 -1.65 -14.74
CA LEU A 33 -2.77 -2.45 -13.67
C LEU A 33 -3.29 -3.80 -14.19
N ARG A 34 -3.93 -3.80 -15.36
CA ARG A 34 -4.43 -5.01 -16.00
C ARG A 34 -3.29 -5.95 -16.38
N ARG A 35 -2.24 -5.45 -17.04
CA ARG A 35 -1.02 -6.22 -17.35
C ARG A 35 -0.38 -6.80 -16.09
N SER A 36 -0.30 -6.00 -15.02
CA SER A 36 0.25 -6.45 -13.75
C SER A 36 -0.59 -7.58 -13.13
N ALA A 37 -1.92 -7.45 -13.16
CA ALA A 37 -2.81 -8.50 -12.69
C ALA A 37 -2.72 -9.77 -13.54
N ASP A 38 -2.69 -9.64 -14.86
CA ASP A 38 -2.56 -10.77 -15.80
C ASP A 38 -1.23 -11.52 -15.58
N ALA A 39 -0.13 -10.80 -15.32
CA ALA A 39 1.17 -11.42 -14.98
C ALA A 39 1.10 -12.29 -13.72
N ILE A 40 0.35 -11.86 -12.69
CA ILE A 40 0.13 -12.66 -11.48
C ILE A 40 -0.66 -13.93 -11.82
N PHE A 41 -1.74 -13.81 -12.58
CA PHE A 41 -2.58 -14.95 -12.95
C PHE A 41 -1.84 -15.97 -13.85
N ASN A 42 -1.07 -15.48 -14.82
CA ASN A 42 -0.30 -16.33 -15.74
C ASN A 42 0.74 -17.19 -15.02
N LYS A 43 1.27 -16.72 -13.89
CA LYS A 43 2.25 -17.45 -13.06
C LYS A 43 1.61 -18.30 -11.96
N GLY A 44 0.30 -18.57 -12.05
CA GLY A 44 -0.45 -19.38 -11.09
C GLY A 44 -0.72 -18.67 -9.76
N GLY A 45 -0.68 -17.33 -9.75
CA GLY A 45 -1.03 -16.53 -8.59
C GLY A 45 -2.52 -16.18 -8.52
N ILE A 46 -3.03 -16.00 -7.31
CA ILE A 46 -4.41 -15.57 -7.03
C ILE A 46 -4.38 -14.26 -6.26
N ILE A 47 -5.01 -13.22 -6.82
CA ILE A 47 -5.13 -11.90 -6.19
C ILE A 47 -6.27 -11.93 -5.17
N ARG A 48 -5.96 -11.57 -3.91
CA ARG A 48 -6.91 -11.45 -2.79
C ARG A 48 -7.50 -10.05 -2.69
N LYS A 49 -6.65 -9.03 -2.82
CA LYS A 49 -7.01 -7.63 -2.61
C LYS A 49 -6.16 -6.72 -3.48
N VAL A 50 -6.78 -5.66 -4.00
CA VAL A 50 -6.09 -4.56 -4.69
C VAL A 50 -6.49 -3.27 -4.01
N GLU A 51 -5.51 -2.51 -3.54
CA GLU A 51 -5.73 -1.22 -2.88
C GLU A 51 -5.06 -0.10 -3.66
N ASN A 52 -5.77 1.02 -3.80
CA ASN A 52 -5.25 2.25 -4.38
C ASN A 52 -4.94 3.25 -3.25
N LEU A 53 -3.65 3.58 -3.07
CA LEU A 53 -3.20 4.54 -2.05
C LEU A 53 -3.18 5.99 -2.57
N GLY A 54 -3.54 6.17 -3.84
CA GLY A 54 -3.67 7.44 -4.53
C GLY A 54 -2.41 7.87 -5.28
N THR A 55 -2.56 8.93 -6.08
CA THR A 55 -1.46 9.59 -6.79
C THR A 55 -0.86 10.66 -5.89
N ARG A 56 0.41 10.51 -5.53
CA ARG A 56 1.14 11.44 -4.65
C ARG A 56 2.49 11.80 -5.25
N ASN A 57 3.09 12.87 -4.75
CA ASN A 57 4.48 13.16 -5.08
C ASN A 57 5.37 12.06 -4.50
N LEU A 58 6.40 11.66 -5.23
CA LEU A 58 7.39 10.72 -4.73
C LEU A 58 8.21 11.40 -3.61
N PRO A 59 8.61 10.66 -2.56
CA PRO A 59 9.40 11.24 -1.47
C PRO A 59 10.77 11.75 -1.94
N TYR A 60 11.29 11.18 -3.03
CA TYR A 60 12.52 11.61 -3.70
C TYR A 60 12.40 11.37 -5.21
N LYS A 61 13.28 12.01 -6.00
CA LYS A 61 13.34 11.84 -7.46
C LYS A 61 13.76 10.40 -7.78
N MET A 62 12.95 9.69 -8.54
CA MET A 62 13.27 8.33 -9.00
C MET A 62 13.56 8.35 -10.49
N SER A 63 14.75 7.90 -10.89
CA SER A 63 15.09 7.66 -12.29
C SER A 63 14.78 6.20 -12.63
N ALA A 64 13.86 5.98 -13.57
CA ALA A 64 13.51 4.66 -14.08
C ALA A 64 13.19 4.79 -15.56
N HIS A 65 13.65 3.82 -16.37
CA HIS A 65 13.38 3.75 -17.80
C HIS A 65 13.71 5.05 -18.54
N ASP A 66 14.92 5.57 -18.33
CA ASP A 66 15.46 6.81 -18.91
C ASP A 66 14.65 8.10 -18.60
N ALA A 67 13.70 8.02 -17.66
CA ALA A 67 12.89 9.15 -17.22
C ALA A 67 13.05 9.43 -15.72
N VAL A 68 12.99 10.72 -15.35
CA VAL A 68 13.01 11.15 -13.95
C VAL A 68 11.59 11.46 -13.49
N HIS A 69 11.09 10.63 -12.59
CA HIS A 69 9.74 10.70 -12.04
C HIS A 69 9.72 11.51 -10.74
N LYS A 70 8.73 12.40 -10.61
CA LYS A 70 8.46 13.22 -9.41
C LYS A 70 7.10 12.93 -8.77
N LYS A 71 6.19 12.33 -9.53
CA LYS A 71 4.83 11.95 -9.12
C LYS A 71 4.62 10.48 -9.48
N GLY A 72 3.83 9.78 -8.68
CA GLY A 72 3.51 8.38 -8.92
C GLY A 72 2.21 7.97 -8.25
N SER A 73 1.54 6.97 -8.84
CA SER A 73 0.36 6.33 -8.27
C SER A 73 0.77 5.08 -7.53
N TYR A 74 0.29 4.92 -6.30
CA TYR A 74 0.68 3.83 -5.42
C TYR A 74 -0.44 2.79 -5.36
N PHE A 75 -0.09 1.54 -5.67
CA PHE A 75 -1.00 0.40 -5.63
C PHE A 75 -0.40 -0.73 -4.81
N VAL A 76 -1.25 -1.41 -4.04
CA VAL A 76 -0.86 -2.59 -3.26
C VAL A 76 -1.69 -3.76 -3.73
N PHE A 77 -1.00 -4.81 -4.18
CA PHE A 77 -1.60 -6.08 -4.55
C PHE A 77 -1.31 -7.09 -3.45
N GLN A 78 -2.35 -7.61 -2.83
CA GLN A 78 -2.26 -8.77 -1.97
C GLN A 78 -2.60 -10.00 -2.80
N PHE A 79 -1.64 -10.92 -2.97
CA PHE A 79 -1.82 -12.12 -3.78
C PHE A 79 -1.10 -13.30 -3.14
N ILE A 80 -1.49 -14.50 -3.53
CA ILE A 80 -0.80 -15.76 -3.23
C ILE A 80 -0.16 -16.23 -4.52
N CYS A 81 1.10 -16.65 -4.51
CA CYS A 81 1.77 -17.21 -5.68
C CYS A 81 2.82 -18.23 -5.21
N PRO A 82 3.17 -19.26 -6.02
CA PRO A 82 4.30 -20.13 -5.72
C PRO A 82 5.60 -19.32 -5.55
N PRO A 83 6.50 -19.70 -4.63
CA PRO A 83 7.74 -18.95 -4.40
C PRO A 83 8.67 -18.96 -5.63
N ALA A 84 8.63 -20.02 -6.44
CA ALA A 84 9.45 -20.16 -7.64
C ALA A 84 9.13 -19.08 -8.70
N SER A 85 7.86 -18.69 -8.84
CA SER A 85 7.44 -17.71 -9.83
C SER A 85 7.60 -16.26 -9.37
N LEU A 86 7.96 -16.01 -8.11
CA LEU A 86 8.20 -14.64 -7.62
C LEU A 86 9.37 -13.97 -8.32
N HIS A 87 10.44 -14.73 -8.60
CA HIS A 87 11.61 -14.21 -9.31
C HIS A 87 11.25 -13.81 -10.74
N ASP A 88 10.54 -14.66 -11.46
CA ASP A 88 10.09 -14.38 -12.82
C ASP A 88 9.12 -13.19 -12.85
N LEU A 89 8.25 -13.07 -11.84
CA LEU A 89 7.31 -11.96 -11.71
C LEU A 89 8.04 -10.63 -11.47
N GLU A 90 9.04 -10.67 -10.60
CA GLU A 90 9.90 -9.53 -10.34
C GLU A 90 10.65 -9.11 -11.62
N GLU A 91 11.25 -10.05 -12.35
CA GLU A 91 11.92 -9.74 -13.61
C GLU A 91 10.96 -9.09 -14.63
N GLU A 92 9.77 -9.65 -14.82
CA GLU A 92 8.75 -9.13 -15.74
C GLU A 92 8.34 -7.70 -15.40
N TYR A 93 8.08 -7.40 -14.12
CA TYR A 93 7.80 -6.03 -13.66
C TYR A 93 8.99 -5.08 -13.78
N GLY A 94 10.21 -5.60 -13.82
CA GLY A 94 11.40 -4.78 -14.06
C GLY A 94 11.54 -4.31 -15.49
N ARG A 95 10.95 -5.05 -16.44
CA ARG A 95 10.96 -4.73 -17.87
C ARG A 95 9.79 -3.82 -18.27
N ASP A 96 8.75 -3.73 -17.46
CA ASP A 96 7.62 -2.83 -17.72
C ASP A 96 8.01 -1.37 -17.47
N VAL A 97 7.93 -0.56 -18.53
CA VAL A 97 8.32 0.85 -18.54
C VAL A 97 7.41 1.74 -17.69
N ASP A 98 6.18 1.30 -17.46
CA ASP A 98 5.19 2.07 -16.69
C ASP A 98 5.34 1.85 -15.17
N ILE A 99 6.12 0.85 -14.77
CA ILE A 99 6.40 0.54 -13.37
C ILE A 99 7.71 1.23 -12.95
N ILE A 100 7.58 2.31 -12.18
CA ILE A 100 8.73 3.09 -11.67
C ILE A 100 9.50 2.31 -10.59
N ARG A 101 8.77 1.63 -9.71
CA ARG A 101 9.34 0.87 -8.60
C ARG A 101 8.44 -0.30 -8.24
N ARG A 102 9.01 -1.49 -8.22
CA ARG A 102 8.37 -2.74 -7.78
C ARG A 102 9.07 -3.31 -6.57
N ARG A 103 8.28 -3.84 -5.63
CA ARG A 103 8.79 -4.58 -4.48
C ARG A 103 7.73 -5.56 -4.02
N ILE A 104 8.12 -6.82 -3.93
CA ILE A 104 7.29 -7.90 -3.40
C ILE A 104 7.77 -8.17 -1.98
N PHE A 105 6.83 -8.25 -1.04
CA PHE A 105 7.13 -8.55 0.35
C PHE A 105 6.40 -9.81 0.77
N LYS A 106 7.06 -10.65 1.57
CA LYS A 106 6.39 -11.73 2.28
C LYS A 106 5.58 -11.10 3.40
N VAL A 107 4.27 -11.30 3.36
CA VAL A 107 3.37 -10.93 4.47
C VAL A 107 3.46 -12.07 5.48
N GLU A 108 4.09 -11.80 6.62
CA GLU A 108 4.00 -12.70 7.76
C GLU A 108 2.65 -12.47 8.45
N ALA A 109 2.05 -13.54 8.96
CA ALA A 109 0.82 -13.38 9.74
C ALA A 109 1.17 -12.50 10.95
N PRO A 110 0.37 -11.46 11.24
CA PRO A 110 0.60 -10.67 12.45
C PRO A 110 0.54 -11.61 13.64
N GLU A 111 1.59 -11.60 14.47
CA GLU A 111 1.53 -12.27 15.76
C GLU A 111 0.45 -11.58 16.58
N GLU A 112 -0.47 -12.37 17.14
CA GLU A 112 -1.47 -11.85 18.07
C GLU A 112 -0.75 -11.49 19.38
N PHE A 113 -0.33 -10.23 19.50
CA PHE A 113 0.16 -9.68 20.76
C PHE A 113 -0.93 -8.81 21.38
N GLU A 114 -1.12 -8.97 22.69
CA GLU A 114 -1.93 -8.02 23.45
C GLU A 114 -1.14 -6.72 23.60
N CYS A 115 -1.73 -5.60 23.20
CA CYS A 115 -1.09 -4.30 23.34
C CYS A 115 -1.05 -3.88 24.81
N THR A 116 0.07 -4.10 25.50
CA THR A 116 0.30 -3.72 26.90
C THR A 116 0.83 -2.29 27.07
N LEU A 117 0.75 -1.45 26.03
CA LEU A 117 1.30 -0.08 26.04
C LEU A 117 0.81 0.75 27.24
N HIS A 118 -0.45 0.55 27.65
CA HIS A 118 -1.03 1.25 28.79
C HIS A 118 -0.31 0.94 30.11
N GLU A 119 0.23 -0.27 30.25
CA GLU A 119 0.96 -0.74 31.44
C GLU A 119 2.42 -0.26 31.42
N GLU A 120 3.04 -0.13 30.24
CA GLU A 120 4.41 0.35 30.08
C GLU A 120 4.57 1.86 30.36
N ILE A 121 3.53 2.65 30.08
CA ILE A 121 3.52 4.11 30.28
C ILE A 121 3.36 4.47 31.77
N LEU A 122 2.90 3.54 32.61
CA LEU A 122 2.77 3.78 34.05
C LEU A 122 4.12 4.18 34.66
N PRO A 123 4.14 5.07 35.66
CA PRO A 123 5.35 5.36 36.42
C PRO A 123 5.95 4.07 36.99
N PRO A 124 7.28 3.98 37.19
CA PRO A 124 7.96 2.74 37.59
C PRO A 124 7.34 2.00 38.78
N ALA A 125 6.74 2.73 39.73
CA ALA A 125 6.08 2.18 40.91
C ALA A 125 4.76 1.42 40.62
N TYR A 126 4.13 1.65 39.47
CA TYR A 126 2.84 1.08 39.09
C TYR A 126 2.91 0.15 37.87
N ARG A 127 4.10 -0.06 37.30
CA ARG A 127 4.27 -1.04 36.22
C ARG A 127 4.12 -2.44 36.78
N TYR A 128 3.20 -3.22 36.22
CA TYR A 128 3.19 -4.66 36.44
C TYR A 128 4.41 -5.24 35.74
N MET A 129 5.44 -5.56 36.51
CA MET A 129 6.54 -6.38 36.03
C MET A 129 6.02 -7.81 36.10
N PRO A 130 5.80 -8.53 34.98
CA PRO A 130 5.53 -9.95 35.08
C PRO A 130 6.70 -10.56 35.84
N ALA A 131 6.45 -11.02 37.06
CA ALA A 131 7.43 -11.74 37.84
C ALA A 131 7.92 -12.85 36.94
N LEU A 132 9.20 -12.80 36.57
CA LEU A 132 9.90 -13.90 35.94
C LEU A 132 9.60 -15.13 36.79
N GLY A 133 8.65 -15.94 36.32
CA GLY A 133 8.46 -17.27 36.80
C GLY A 133 9.76 -17.99 36.52
N ASN A 134 10.51 -18.26 37.58
CA ASN A 134 11.54 -19.28 37.70
C ASN A 134 12.11 -19.83 36.39
N ASP A 135 12.87 -19.03 35.65
CA ASP A 135 13.82 -19.53 34.65
C ASP A 135 15.10 -18.68 34.72
N PHE A 136 16.00 -19.09 35.61
CA PHE A 136 17.42 -18.89 35.35
C PHE A 136 17.74 -19.58 34.02
N ILE A 137 18.34 -18.87 33.05
CA ILE A 137 19.59 -19.29 32.36
C ILE A 137 19.96 -18.33 31.20
N ILE A 138 21.14 -17.75 31.38
CA ILE A 138 22.27 -17.61 30.43
C ILE A 138 22.03 -16.84 29.11
N VAL A 139 22.83 -15.78 28.96
CA VAL A 139 23.16 -15.08 27.73
C VAL A 139 23.62 -16.07 26.65
N PHE A 140 22.85 -16.20 25.57
CA PHE A 140 23.36 -16.72 24.30
C PHE A 140 23.44 -15.58 23.29
N PHE A 141 24.66 -15.14 22.99
CA PHE A 141 24.92 -14.39 21.76
C PHE A 141 24.67 -15.34 20.58
N ARG A 142 23.64 -15.07 19.78
CA ARG A 142 23.48 -15.71 18.48
C ARG A 142 23.92 -14.75 17.38
N TYR A 143 25.09 -15.03 16.84
CA TYR A 143 25.54 -14.54 15.54
C TYR A 143 24.91 -15.42 14.45
N THR A 144 24.47 -14.82 13.35
CA THR A 144 24.24 -15.51 12.08
C THR A 144 24.84 -14.67 10.95
N ALA A 145 25.73 -15.32 10.19
CA ALA A 145 26.28 -14.87 8.92
C ALA A 145 25.22 -14.91 7.81
#